data_AF-A0A3P6T4N2-F1
#
_entry.id   AF-A0A3P6T4N2-F1
#
_cell.length_a   1.000
_cell.length_b   1.000
_cell.length_c   1.000
_cell.angle_alpha   90.00
_cell.angle_beta   90.00
_cell.angle_gamma   90.00
#
_symmetry.space_group_name_H-M   'P 1'
#
loop_
_entity.id
_entity.type
_entity.pdbx_description
1 polymer ?
#
loop_
_entity_poly.entity_id
_entity_poly.type
_entity_poly.pdbx_seq_one_letter_code
_entity_poly.pdbx_strand_id
1 'polypeptide(L)'
;MEEVAKCLDKSRRVKLSKNIETERITNFFAVRKRRTSEESDSLNEKKTKAYGTLDTINISSNRLVPCYDFFDDKENALKNVEQVVPYIAPNTPLGIFQMLPPELLYIIFDRIPVLQLKQLSLSSSTLNTRIRGYVSMAGIRRRFFAETAAAYRLDLQNAQDPFYTWGMLLKACTIVMSFNGGHVFLAKFFSKNKNVENWHGWGRCFMAFCKGWTYNECEELFKAVMRFTGLNGILSRAMSRKVENYPKLEIQVRVRLRGFFLNYFEKNEECYGFWISVILRTQKTIAQQGQLFMIIFGPLKLDENNCGKEWLISIFTEFLDLEVERNDIIDWELLSNTTIEDRRICDEIIGPMSFAVHCMVTNKNLGGYAWSDYHIFNLIEEITTAPYSWTLDNFAALLALRPKLIHIALHARIIHGHQEEAAHLFHAINLVLHQWGIFSSTAVTGVLMKTFRALSDIRRRLFLSSFLRTESELLSDALLSEPCILKSIKIKLWIATDTSTFCLFESAYMVNIVSVVDRDYFYMELAVGRAVSPLVTLMASNV
;
A
#
# COMPACT_ATOMS: atom_id res chain seq x y z
N MET A 1 33.71 12.37 26.17
CA MET A 1 33.02 11.16 25.68
C MET A 1 31.76 10.87 26.49
N GLU A 2 31.81 10.87 27.82
CA GLU A 2 30.62 10.73 28.69
C GLU A 2 29.67 11.94 28.61
N GLU A 3 30.19 13.15 28.38
CA GLU A 3 29.38 14.36 28.12
C GLU A 3 28.74 14.37 26.71
N VAL A 4 29.39 13.78 25.72
CA VAL A 4 28.84 13.67 24.35
C VAL A 4 27.72 12.63 24.32
N ALA A 5 27.84 11.54 25.09
CA ALA A 5 26.77 10.57 25.32
C ALA A 5 25.57 11.20 26.05
N LYS A 6 25.82 12.06 27.05
CA LYS A 6 24.75 12.83 27.72
C LYS A 6 24.10 13.88 26.80
N CYS A 7 24.83 14.46 25.85
CA CYS A 7 24.27 15.39 24.86
C CYS A 7 23.43 14.68 23.77
N LEU A 8 23.83 13.49 23.33
CA LEU A 8 23.06 12.68 22.37
C LEU A 8 21.83 12.02 23.01
N ASP A 9 21.90 11.61 24.28
CA ASP A 9 20.74 11.15 25.07
C ASP A 9 19.71 12.27 25.28
N LYS A 10 20.15 13.54 25.31
CA LYS A 10 19.27 14.71 25.41
C LYS A 10 18.65 15.13 24.08
N SER A 11 19.27 14.81 22.94
CA SER A 11 18.78 15.14 21.60
C SER A 11 17.88 14.06 20.98
N ARG A 12 17.91 12.81 21.49
CA ARG A 12 17.04 11.69 21.05
C ARG A 12 15.89 11.37 22.01
N ARG A 13 15.69 12.13 23.09
CA ARG A 13 14.40 12.15 23.80
C ARG A 13 13.37 12.88 22.94
N VAL A 14 12.90 12.18 21.92
CA VAL A 14 11.62 12.43 21.27
C VAL A 14 10.59 12.53 22.41
N LYS A 15 9.82 13.61 22.43
CA LYS A 15 8.68 13.74 23.34
C LYS A 15 7.60 12.75 22.92
N LEU A 16 7.79 11.47 23.24
CA LEU A 16 6.68 10.54 23.40
C LEU A 16 6.10 10.83 24.79
N SER A 17 4.92 11.43 24.82
CA SER A 17 4.14 11.59 26.05
C SER A 17 3.60 10.20 26.45
N LYS A 18 4.28 9.53 27.38
CA LYS A 18 3.59 8.55 28.25
C LYS A 18 2.94 9.36 29.37
N ASN A 19 1.62 9.21 29.51
CA ASN A 19 0.71 9.83 30.48
C ASN A 19 0.01 11.12 30.01
N ILE A 20 -1.06 10.91 29.25
CA ILE A 20 -2.42 11.40 29.53
C ILE A 20 -3.32 10.17 29.30
N GLU A 21 -4.46 10.01 29.96
CA GLU A 21 -5.43 8.96 29.61
C GLU A 21 -5.81 9.11 28.12
N THR A 22 -5.10 8.42 27.23
CA THR A 22 -5.40 8.47 25.80
C THR A 22 -6.64 7.63 25.58
N GLU A 23 -7.77 8.31 25.33
CA GLU A 23 -9.05 7.65 25.14
C GLU A 23 -8.98 6.71 23.93
N ARG A 24 -9.18 5.42 24.19
CA ARG A 24 -9.20 4.40 23.13
C ARG A 24 -10.39 4.65 22.23
N ILE A 25 -10.28 4.32 20.95
CA ILE A 25 -11.39 4.35 20.00
C ILE A 25 -12.63 3.65 20.55
N THR A 26 -12.44 2.59 21.34
CA THR A 26 -13.53 1.82 21.95
C THR A 26 -14.29 2.54 23.05
N ASN A 27 -13.72 3.61 23.62
CA ASN A 27 -14.39 4.47 24.57
C ASN A 27 -15.43 5.35 23.84
N PHE A 28 -15.21 5.61 22.54
CA PHE A 28 -16.12 6.37 21.69
C PHE A 28 -17.04 5.47 20.86
N PHE A 29 -16.57 4.28 20.47
CA PHE A 29 -17.27 3.38 19.56
C PHE A 29 -17.42 1.99 20.20
N ALA A 30 -18.62 1.41 20.18
CA ALA A 30 -18.78 0.01 20.59
C ALA A 30 -17.98 -0.91 19.64
N VAL A 31 -17.12 -1.80 20.17
CA VAL A 31 -16.39 -2.81 19.37
C VAL A 31 -17.39 -3.70 18.65
N ARG A 32 -17.56 -3.49 17.33
CA ARG A 32 -18.50 -4.28 16.53
C ARG A 32 -17.83 -5.57 16.09
N LYS A 33 -17.75 -6.57 16.97
CA LYS A 33 -17.56 -7.95 16.51
C LYS A 33 -18.83 -8.42 15.81
N ARG A 34 -18.96 -8.08 14.53
CA ARG A 34 -20.08 -8.56 13.71
C ARG A 34 -19.83 -10.03 13.43
N ARG A 35 -20.56 -10.90 14.13
CA ARG A 35 -20.72 -12.30 13.76
C ARG A 35 -21.15 -12.31 12.28
N THR A 36 -20.41 -13.02 11.45
CA THR A 36 -20.90 -13.47 10.14
C THR A 36 -22.12 -14.33 10.41
N SER A 37 -23.32 -13.74 10.31
CA SER A 37 -24.55 -14.50 10.20
C SER A 37 -24.55 -15.13 8.81
N GLU A 38 -23.95 -16.32 8.71
CA GLU A 38 -24.38 -17.32 7.74
C GLU A 38 -25.79 -17.75 8.17
N GLU A 39 -26.81 -17.07 7.66
CA GLU A 39 -28.15 -17.65 7.56
C GLU A 39 -28.37 -18.03 6.10
N SER A 40 -28.48 -19.33 5.93
CA SER A 40 -28.84 -20.04 4.72
C SER A 40 -30.24 -19.66 4.27
N ASP A 41 -30.34 -18.86 3.21
CA ASP A 41 -31.55 -18.83 2.38
C ASP A 41 -31.32 -19.63 1.11
N SER A 42 -31.81 -20.87 1.18
CA SER A 42 -32.07 -21.73 0.05
C SER A 42 -33.15 -21.13 -0.84
N LEU A 43 -32.80 -20.74 -2.06
CA LEU A 43 -33.78 -20.62 -3.14
C LEU A 43 -33.16 -21.12 -4.46
N ASN A 44 -33.62 -22.32 -4.81
CA ASN A 44 -33.46 -22.96 -6.11
C ASN A 44 -33.96 -22.04 -7.22
N GLU A 45 -33.11 -21.72 -8.20
CA GLU A 45 -33.59 -21.42 -9.56
C GLU A 45 -32.71 -22.08 -10.63
N LYS A 46 -33.20 -23.27 -11.02
CA LYS A 46 -33.31 -23.83 -12.38
C LYS A 46 -32.16 -23.55 -13.36
N LYS A 47 -31.35 -24.60 -13.50
CA LYS A 47 -30.67 -24.99 -14.74
C LYS A 47 -31.66 -25.08 -15.90
N THR A 48 -31.44 -24.29 -16.95
CA THR A 48 -31.86 -24.64 -18.32
C THR A 48 -30.63 -24.69 -19.21
N LYS A 49 -30.26 -25.93 -19.57
CA LYS A 49 -29.41 -26.24 -20.70
C LYS A 49 -30.16 -25.84 -21.98
N ALA A 50 -29.53 -25.03 -22.83
CA ALA A 50 -29.86 -24.97 -24.24
C ALA A 50 -28.64 -25.43 -25.03
N TYR A 51 -28.77 -26.61 -25.65
CA TYR A 51 -27.91 -27.06 -26.73
C TYR A 51 -28.22 -26.17 -27.95
N GLY A 52 -27.20 -25.53 -28.51
CA GLY A 52 -27.21 -24.91 -29.82
C GLY A 52 -25.99 -25.43 -30.58
N THR A 53 -26.24 -26.25 -31.59
CA THR A 53 -25.26 -26.83 -32.52
C THR A 53 -25.14 -25.92 -33.74
N LEU A 54 -23.96 -25.95 -34.40
CA LEU A 54 -23.50 -25.24 -35.62
C LEU A 54 -23.05 -23.78 -35.37
N ASP A 55 -21.87 -23.31 -35.81
CA ASP A 55 -21.07 -23.68 -36.97
C ASP A 55 -19.55 -23.53 -36.76
N THR A 56 -18.82 -24.34 -37.54
CA THR A 56 -17.36 -24.37 -37.63
C THR A 56 -16.88 -23.18 -38.46
N ILE A 57 -16.29 -22.17 -37.84
CA ILE A 57 -15.52 -21.14 -38.56
C ILE A 57 -14.07 -21.17 -38.08
N ASN A 58 -13.24 -21.69 -38.98
CA ASN A 58 -11.80 -21.72 -38.93
C ASN A 58 -11.27 -20.28 -39.05
N ILE A 59 -10.83 -19.65 -37.96
CA ILE A 59 -10.14 -18.36 -38.00
C ILE A 59 -8.70 -18.55 -37.55
N SER A 60 -7.83 -18.59 -38.55
CA SER A 60 -6.38 -18.49 -38.47
C SER A 60 -5.95 -17.35 -37.55
N SER A 61 -5.05 -17.65 -36.62
CA SER A 61 -4.42 -16.69 -35.71
C SER A 61 -3.46 -15.76 -36.49
N ASN A 62 -3.99 -14.68 -37.06
CA ASN A 62 -3.18 -13.54 -37.49
C ASN A 62 -2.92 -12.65 -36.27
N ARG A 63 -1.86 -12.97 -35.51
CA ARG A 63 -1.24 -11.99 -34.62
C ARG A 63 -0.24 -11.19 -35.44
N LEU A 64 -0.69 -10.03 -35.89
CA LEU A 64 0.14 -8.97 -36.45
C LEU A 64 1.24 -8.59 -35.44
N VAL A 65 2.47 -8.73 -35.89
CA VAL A 65 3.69 -8.23 -35.26
C VAL A 65 3.68 -6.70 -35.40
N PRO A 66 3.85 -5.91 -34.32
CA PRO A 66 4.16 -4.49 -34.47
C PRO A 66 5.55 -4.35 -35.08
N CYS A 67 5.59 -3.75 -36.27
CA CYS A 67 6.81 -3.37 -36.95
C CYS A 67 7.47 -2.16 -36.25
N TYR A 68 8.80 -2.17 -36.34
CA TYR A 68 9.80 -1.14 -36.05
C TYR A 68 9.34 0.32 -35.92
N ASP A 69 9.86 0.99 -34.90
CA ASP A 69 10.50 2.32 -34.98
C ASP A 69 11.08 2.68 -33.60
N PHE A 70 12.38 2.43 -33.40
CA PHE A 70 13.24 3.04 -32.38
C PHE A 70 14.70 2.62 -32.67
N PHE A 71 15.26 3.14 -33.75
CA PHE A 71 16.71 3.26 -33.88
C PHE A 71 17.04 4.73 -33.65
N ASP A 72 17.67 5.02 -32.52
CA ASP A 72 18.29 6.31 -32.25
C ASP A 72 19.78 6.19 -32.61
N ASP A 73 20.25 7.21 -33.31
CA ASP A 73 21.52 7.28 -34.03
C ASP A 73 22.74 7.23 -33.11
N LYS A 74 23.52 6.14 -33.16
CA LYS A 74 24.96 6.13 -32.87
C LYS A 74 25.70 5.10 -33.71
N GLU A 75 25.62 5.25 -35.03
CA GLU A 75 26.45 4.51 -35.97
C GLU A 75 27.60 5.42 -36.43
N ASN A 76 28.79 5.31 -35.81
CA ASN A 76 30.07 5.80 -36.36
C ASN A 76 31.30 5.39 -35.52
N ALA A 77 31.50 4.08 -35.29
CA ALA A 77 32.76 3.61 -34.69
C ALA A 77 33.33 2.28 -35.24
N LEU A 78 32.81 1.75 -36.36
CA LEU A 78 33.31 0.51 -36.97
C LEU A 78 33.46 0.69 -38.48
N LYS A 79 34.41 1.52 -38.91
CA LYS A 79 34.70 1.71 -40.35
C LYS A 79 35.78 0.80 -40.93
N ASN A 80 36.48 -0.01 -40.13
CA ASN A 80 37.55 -0.88 -40.61
C ASN A 80 37.48 -2.31 -40.04
N VAL A 81 36.36 -2.99 -40.25
CA VAL A 81 36.34 -4.46 -40.16
C VAL A 81 35.97 -4.94 -41.54
N GLU A 82 36.93 -5.50 -42.28
CA GLU A 82 36.64 -6.25 -43.49
C GLU A 82 35.61 -7.32 -43.13
N GLN A 83 34.37 -7.14 -43.60
CA GLN A 83 33.33 -8.14 -43.50
C GLN A 83 33.75 -9.32 -44.38
N VAL A 84 34.43 -10.28 -43.77
CA VAL A 84 34.50 -11.64 -44.29
C VAL A 84 33.08 -12.18 -44.20
N VAL A 85 32.28 -11.98 -45.24
CA VAL A 85 30.97 -12.61 -45.39
C VAL A 85 31.24 -14.09 -45.64
N PRO A 86 30.98 -15.00 -44.68
CA PRO A 86 31.18 -16.42 -44.93
C PRO A 86 30.20 -16.84 -46.03
N TYR A 87 30.70 -17.64 -46.98
CA TYR A 87 29.91 -18.29 -48.03
C TYR A 87 28.57 -18.78 -47.45
N ILE A 88 27.48 -18.33 -48.07
CA ILE A 88 26.07 -18.54 -47.71
C ILE A 88 25.88 -19.79 -46.83
N ALA A 89 25.73 -19.55 -45.52
CA ALA A 89 25.34 -20.59 -44.59
C ALA A 89 23.97 -21.15 -45.05
N PRO A 90 23.73 -22.47 -44.93
CA PRO A 90 22.47 -23.07 -45.32
C PRO A 90 21.32 -22.36 -44.58
N ASN A 91 20.15 -22.25 -45.24
CA ASN A 91 18.87 -21.74 -44.71
C ASN A 91 18.41 -22.56 -43.50
N THR A 92 19.17 -22.49 -42.41
CA THR A 92 18.96 -23.21 -41.18
C THR A 92 18.48 -22.21 -40.15
N PRO A 93 17.58 -22.62 -39.25
CA PRO A 93 16.95 -21.68 -38.31
C PRO A 93 17.92 -21.13 -37.24
N LEU A 94 19.19 -21.55 -37.24
CA LEU A 94 20.30 -21.01 -36.43
C LEU A 94 21.32 -20.19 -37.25
N GLY A 95 21.19 -20.10 -38.58
CA GLY A 95 22.13 -19.39 -39.44
C GLY A 95 23.58 -19.83 -39.22
N ILE A 96 24.50 -18.86 -39.09
CA ILE A 96 25.93 -19.10 -38.88
C ILE A 96 26.21 -19.86 -37.58
N PHE A 97 25.35 -19.74 -36.56
CA PHE A 97 25.50 -20.47 -35.30
C PHE A 97 25.31 -21.99 -35.43
N GLN A 98 24.71 -22.46 -36.52
CA GLN A 98 24.59 -23.89 -36.82
C GLN A 98 25.97 -24.55 -37.02
N MET A 99 26.97 -23.79 -37.46
CA MET A 99 28.32 -24.28 -37.70
C MET A 99 29.14 -24.43 -36.41
N LEU A 100 28.66 -23.89 -35.28
CA LEU A 100 29.34 -23.97 -34.00
C LEU A 100 28.90 -25.21 -33.22
N PRO A 101 29.84 -25.93 -32.57
CA PRO A 101 29.51 -26.91 -31.55
C PRO A 101 28.57 -26.31 -30.48
N PRO A 102 27.56 -27.07 -30.00
CA PRO A 102 26.63 -26.58 -28.99
C PRO A 102 27.30 -26.01 -27.73
N GLU A 103 28.47 -26.53 -27.37
CA GLU A 103 29.26 -26.12 -26.22
C GLU A 103 29.84 -24.70 -26.41
N LEU A 104 30.35 -24.39 -27.61
CA LEU A 104 30.85 -23.05 -27.94
C LEU A 104 29.72 -22.03 -27.93
N LEU A 105 28.52 -22.42 -28.36
CA LEU A 105 27.35 -21.55 -28.32
C LEU A 105 27.01 -21.12 -26.88
N TYR A 106 27.11 -22.02 -25.91
CA TYR A 106 26.87 -21.69 -24.50
C TYR A 106 27.97 -20.82 -23.89
N ILE A 107 29.24 -21.00 -24.31
CA ILE A 107 30.34 -20.12 -23.91
C ILE A 107 30.12 -18.71 -24.46
N ILE A 108 29.67 -18.58 -25.71
CA ILE A 108 29.30 -17.29 -26.31
C ILE A 108 28.17 -16.64 -25.52
N PHE A 109 27.11 -17.40 -25.19
CA PHE A 109 26.01 -16.87 -24.38
C PHE A 109 26.47 -16.36 -23.02
N ASP A 110 27.43 -17.02 -22.37
CA ASP A 110 27.99 -16.61 -21.08
C ASP A 110 28.66 -15.22 -21.14
N ARG A 111 29.21 -14.84 -22.29
CA ARG A 111 29.89 -13.55 -22.50
C ARG A 111 28.99 -12.42 -22.99
N ILE A 112 27.81 -12.74 -23.52
CA ILE A 112 26.86 -11.75 -24.04
C ILE A 112 26.02 -11.17 -22.90
N PRO A 113 25.86 -9.84 -22.76
CA PRO A 113 24.96 -9.21 -21.79
C PRO A 113 23.52 -9.77 -21.86
N VAL A 114 22.87 -9.91 -20.70
CA VAL A 114 21.52 -10.50 -20.59
C VAL A 114 20.48 -9.78 -21.46
N LEU A 115 20.60 -8.46 -21.60
CA LEU A 115 19.72 -7.66 -22.45
C LEU A 115 19.85 -8.04 -23.94
N GLN A 116 21.08 -8.32 -24.40
CA GLN A 116 21.34 -8.78 -25.77
C GLN A 116 20.89 -10.23 -25.94
N LEU A 117 21.05 -11.09 -24.92
CA LEU A 117 20.47 -12.45 -24.93
C LEU A 117 18.94 -12.40 -25.07
N LYS A 118 18.27 -11.43 -24.44
CA LYS A 118 16.83 -11.22 -24.61
C LYS A 118 16.50 -10.90 -26.07
N GLN A 119 17.24 -9.99 -26.72
CA GLN A 119 17.04 -9.69 -28.14
C GLN A 119 17.26 -10.92 -29.03
N LEU A 120 18.33 -11.68 -28.79
CA LEU A 120 18.62 -12.93 -29.50
C LEU A 120 17.53 -13.99 -29.29
N SER A 121 16.97 -14.10 -28.08
CA SER A 121 15.89 -15.05 -27.82
C SER A 121 14.60 -14.73 -28.59
N LEU A 122 14.44 -13.49 -29.06
CA LEU A 122 13.28 -13.06 -29.85
C LEU A 122 13.51 -13.15 -31.37
N SER A 123 14.74 -13.38 -31.84
CA SER A 123 15.05 -13.39 -33.27
C SER A 123 14.72 -14.71 -33.98
N SER A 124 14.75 -15.85 -33.27
CA SER A 124 14.42 -17.17 -33.83
C SER A 124 13.91 -18.13 -32.76
N SER A 125 12.94 -18.97 -33.10
CA SER A 125 12.41 -20.04 -32.22
C SER A 125 13.47 -21.08 -31.85
N THR A 126 14.42 -21.35 -32.76
CA THR A 126 15.51 -22.29 -32.50
C THR A 126 16.56 -21.69 -31.57
N LEU A 127 16.88 -20.39 -31.77
CA LEU A 127 17.77 -19.67 -30.87
C LEU A 127 17.16 -19.51 -29.48
N ASN A 128 15.85 -19.22 -29.40
CA ASN A 128 15.09 -19.22 -28.15
C ASN A 128 15.21 -20.56 -27.41
N THR A 129 15.09 -21.68 -28.13
CA THR A 129 15.22 -23.02 -27.55
C THR A 129 16.64 -23.26 -27.00
N ARG A 130 17.68 -22.82 -27.71
CA ARG A 130 19.08 -22.93 -27.24
C ARG A 130 19.33 -22.06 -26.01
N ILE A 131 18.86 -20.81 -26.02
CA ILE A 131 18.99 -19.88 -24.88
C ILE A 131 18.20 -20.39 -23.67
N ARG A 132 17.00 -20.96 -23.86
CA ARG A 132 16.23 -21.60 -22.80
C ARG A 132 16.97 -22.79 -22.18
N GLY A 133 17.62 -23.60 -23.01
CA GLY A 133 18.52 -24.67 -22.58
C GLY A 133 19.67 -24.12 -21.73
N TYR A 134 20.33 -23.06 -22.19
CA TYR A 134 21.40 -22.36 -21.47
C TYR A 134 20.95 -21.80 -20.11
N VAL A 135 19.81 -21.09 -20.07
CA VAL A 135 19.22 -20.57 -18.82
C VAL A 135 18.83 -21.71 -17.85
N SER A 136 18.67 -22.93 -18.36
CA SER A 136 18.41 -24.12 -17.56
C SER A 136 19.69 -24.85 -17.10
N MET A 137 20.89 -24.45 -17.53
CA MET A 137 22.14 -25.10 -17.12
C MET A 137 22.52 -24.79 -15.67
N ALA A 138 23.30 -25.66 -15.04
CA ALA A 138 23.77 -25.45 -13.66
C ALA A 138 24.72 -24.23 -13.54
N GLY A 139 25.50 -23.94 -14.58
CA GLY A 139 26.45 -22.82 -14.62
C GLY A 139 25.78 -21.45 -14.52
N ILE A 140 24.51 -21.33 -14.93
CA ILE A 140 23.77 -20.06 -14.94
C ILE A 140 23.66 -19.44 -13.56
N ARG A 141 23.64 -20.28 -12.51
CA ARG A 141 23.53 -19.84 -11.13
C ARG A 141 24.69 -18.94 -10.73
N ARG A 142 25.91 -19.26 -11.19
CA ARG A 142 27.11 -18.46 -10.89
C ARG A 142 27.00 -17.09 -11.53
N ARG A 143 26.56 -17.05 -12.79
CA ARG A 143 26.38 -15.80 -13.53
C ARG A 143 25.26 -14.95 -12.94
N PHE A 144 24.09 -15.53 -12.70
CA PHE A 144 22.96 -14.84 -12.07
C PHE A 144 23.37 -14.27 -10.71
N PHE A 145 24.03 -15.06 -9.85
CA PHE A 145 24.54 -14.60 -8.57
C PHE A 145 25.57 -13.46 -8.73
N ALA A 146 26.55 -13.59 -9.63
CA ALA A 146 27.58 -12.57 -9.83
C ALA A 146 26.99 -11.24 -10.33
N GLU A 147 26.09 -11.28 -11.30
CA GLU A 147 25.44 -10.08 -11.83
C GLU A 147 24.49 -9.43 -10.82
N THR A 148 23.76 -10.24 -10.03
CA THR A 148 22.80 -9.72 -9.03
C THR A 148 23.45 -9.29 -7.72
N ALA A 149 24.64 -9.80 -7.38
CA ALA A 149 25.39 -9.38 -6.19
C ALA A 149 25.78 -7.88 -6.25
N ALA A 150 26.01 -7.34 -7.45
CA ALA A 150 26.29 -5.92 -7.66
C ALA A 150 25.06 -5.02 -7.41
N ALA A 151 23.85 -5.57 -7.48
CA ALA A 151 22.60 -4.85 -7.28
C ALA A 151 22.26 -4.56 -5.81
N TYR A 152 23.03 -5.11 -4.86
CA TYR A 152 22.90 -4.81 -3.42
C TYR A 152 23.32 -3.38 -3.06
N ARG A 153 24.06 -2.68 -3.93
CA ARG A 153 24.82 -1.48 -3.53
C ARG A 153 24.22 -0.14 -3.98
N LEU A 154 23.17 -0.13 -4.80
CA LEU A 154 22.73 1.10 -5.46
C LEU A 154 21.22 1.09 -5.74
N ASP A 155 20.54 2.17 -5.35
CA ASP A 155 19.21 2.56 -5.85
C ASP A 155 19.32 2.91 -7.35
N LEU A 156 19.41 1.90 -8.22
CA LEU A 156 19.43 2.14 -9.67
C LEU A 156 18.02 2.47 -10.16
N GLN A 157 17.70 3.77 -10.18
CA GLN A 157 16.66 4.33 -11.05
C GLN A 157 17.10 4.38 -12.53
N ASN A 158 18.35 4.00 -12.87
CA ASN A 158 18.89 4.09 -14.22
C ASN A 158 19.26 2.72 -14.83
N ALA A 159 18.47 2.29 -15.81
CA ALA A 159 18.77 1.40 -16.95
C ALA A 159 19.42 0.01 -16.78
N GLN A 160 19.94 -0.40 -15.62
CA GLN A 160 20.63 -1.70 -15.54
C GLN A 160 20.43 -2.47 -14.23
N ASP A 161 19.18 -2.56 -13.76
CA ASP A 161 18.82 -3.54 -12.72
C ASP A 161 18.98 -4.97 -13.27
N PRO A 162 19.94 -5.77 -12.74
CA PRO A 162 20.17 -7.12 -13.21
C PRO A 162 18.93 -7.98 -13.04
N PHE A 163 18.20 -7.85 -11.93
CA PHE A 163 17.00 -8.66 -11.68
C PHE A 163 15.91 -8.40 -12.71
N TYR A 164 15.58 -7.14 -12.98
CA TYR A 164 14.64 -6.75 -14.02
C TYR A 164 15.10 -7.25 -15.41
N THR A 165 16.39 -7.17 -15.73
CA THR A 165 16.94 -7.64 -17.01
C THR A 165 16.80 -9.16 -17.18
N TRP A 166 17.07 -9.92 -16.11
CA TRP A 166 16.83 -11.36 -16.08
C TRP A 166 15.34 -11.69 -16.23
N GLY A 167 14.45 -10.95 -15.58
CA GLY A 167 13.01 -11.10 -15.75
C GLY A 167 12.54 -10.90 -17.19
N MET A 168 13.11 -9.91 -17.90
CA MET A 168 12.84 -9.70 -19.33
C MET A 168 13.33 -10.87 -20.19
N LEU A 169 14.52 -11.42 -19.91
CA LEU A 169 15.05 -12.59 -20.62
C LEU A 169 14.16 -13.81 -20.38
N LEU A 170 13.75 -14.06 -19.13
CA LEU A 170 12.86 -15.17 -18.81
C LEU A 170 11.53 -15.05 -19.57
N LYS A 171 10.95 -13.85 -19.63
CA LYS A 171 9.73 -13.59 -20.40
C LYS A 171 9.91 -13.92 -21.88
N ALA A 172 11.02 -13.46 -22.47
CA ALA A 172 11.33 -13.70 -23.87
C ALA A 172 11.57 -15.20 -24.15
N CYS A 173 12.21 -15.93 -23.24
CA CYS A 173 12.39 -17.39 -23.32
C CYS A 173 11.06 -18.16 -23.28
N THR A 174 10.01 -17.58 -22.68
CA THR A 174 8.70 -18.22 -22.51
C THR A 174 7.65 -17.78 -23.54
N ILE A 175 7.99 -16.90 -24.48
CA ILE A 175 7.00 -16.30 -25.41
C ILE A 175 6.28 -17.33 -26.30
N VAL A 176 6.96 -18.43 -26.64
CA VAL A 176 6.40 -19.53 -27.45
C VAL A 176 5.81 -20.66 -26.59
N MET A 177 5.82 -20.52 -25.26
CA MET A 177 5.31 -21.52 -24.35
C MET A 177 3.83 -21.27 -24.05
N SER A 178 3.14 -22.31 -23.57
CA SER A 178 1.86 -22.09 -22.91
C SER A 178 2.08 -21.24 -21.65
N PHE A 179 1.04 -20.52 -21.25
CA PHE A 179 1.04 -19.68 -20.05
C PHE A 179 1.53 -20.45 -18.80
N ASN A 180 0.99 -21.65 -18.57
CA ASN A 180 1.43 -22.54 -17.49
C ASN A 180 2.88 -23.02 -17.65
N GLY A 181 3.33 -23.26 -18.88
CA GLY A 181 4.72 -23.62 -19.17
C GLY A 181 5.69 -22.51 -18.77
N GLY A 182 5.32 -21.25 -18.98
CA GLY A 182 6.09 -20.09 -18.53
C GLY A 182 6.24 -20.03 -17.01
N HIS A 183 5.17 -20.28 -16.27
CA HIS A 183 5.21 -20.34 -14.79
C HIS A 183 6.11 -21.47 -14.28
N VAL A 184 6.04 -22.65 -14.89
CA VAL A 184 6.92 -23.78 -14.53
C VAL A 184 8.38 -23.46 -14.82
N PHE A 185 8.66 -22.77 -15.93
CA PHE A 185 10.01 -22.33 -16.27
C PHE A 185 10.55 -21.32 -15.25
N LEU A 186 9.76 -20.31 -14.89
CA LEU A 186 10.10 -19.34 -13.85
C LEU A 186 10.33 -20.02 -12.49
N ALA A 187 9.48 -20.95 -12.09
CA ALA A 187 9.60 -21.69 -10.83
C ALA A 187 10.90 -22.52 -10.78
N LYS A 188 11.27 -23.18 -11.90
CA LYS A 188 12.54 -23.91 -12.01
C LYS A 188 13.75 -22.97 -11.90
N PHE A 189 13.69 -21.81 -12.55
CA PHE A 189 14.73 -20.81 -12.47
C PHE A 189 14.90 -20.27 -11.03
N PHE A 190 13.80 -19.92 -10.37
CA PHE A 190 13.80 -19.48 -8.97
C PHE A 190 14.38 -20.56 -8.04
N SER A 191 13.91 -21.80 -8.15
CA SER A 191 14.34 -22.91 -7.29
C SER A 191 15.85 -23.19 -7.40
N LYS A 192 16.43 -23.03 -8.59
CA LYS A 192 17.89 -23.16 -8.81
C LYS A 192 18.70 -22.03 -8.18
N ASN A 193 18.10 -20.85 -8.07
CA ASN A 193 18.73 -19.63 -7.57
C ASN A 193 18.22 -19.22 -6.18
N LYS A 194 17.60 -20.15 -5.43
CA LYS A 194 16.96 -19.88 -4.13
C LYS A 194 17.90 -19.31 -3.05
N ASN A 195 19.22 -19.47 -3.21
CA ASN A 195 20.24 -18.94 -2.31
C ASN A 195 20.46 -17.42 -2.48
N VAL A 196 19.86 -16.80 -3.50
CA VAL A 196 19.84 -15.35 -3.66
C VAL A 196 18.70 -14.82 -2.80
N GLU A 197 19.02 -14.37 -1.59
CA GLU A 197 18.07 -13.90 -0.57
C GLU A 197 17.62 -12.43 -0.76
N ASN A 198 17.74 -11.91 -2.00
CA ASN A 198 17.27 -10.57 -2.34
C ASN A 198 15.80 -10.63 -2.81
N TRP A 199 14.85 -10.66 -1.87
CA TRP A 199 13.42 -10.75 -2.18
C TRP A 199 12.91 -9.57 -3.01
N HIS A 200 13.46 -8.38 -2.76
CA HIS A 200 13.10 -7.17 -3.51
C HIS A 200 13.54 -7.26 -4.98
N GLY A 201 14.78 -7.71 -5.22
CA GLY A 201 15.29 -7.99 -6.56
C GLY A 201 14.44 -9.04 -7.28
N TRP A 202 14.10 -10.15 -6.61
CA TRP A 202 13.17 -11.13 -7.19
C TRP A 202 11.82 -10.52 -7.57
N GLY A 203 11.28 -9.60 -6.77
CA GLY A 203 10.10 -8.83 -7.13
C GLY A 203 10.26 -8.09 -8.45
N ARG A 204 11.36 -7.36 -8.65
CA ARG A 204 11.65 -6.66 -9.92
C ARG A 204 11.77 -7.62 -11.10
N CYS A 205 12.35 -8.80 -10.89
CA CYS A 205 12.39 -9.89 -11.88
C CYS A 205 10.97 -10.37 -12.24
N PHE A 206 10.08 -10.57 -11.27
CA PHE A 206 8.69 -10.97 -11.52
C PHE A 206 7.90 -9.88 -12.25
N MET A 207 8.11 -8.61 -11.88
CA MET A 207 7.44 -7.47 -12.55
C MET A 207 7.88 -7.31 -14.00
N ALA A 208 9.16 -7.52 -14.30
CA ALA A 208 9.63 -7.59 -15.69
C ALA A 208 8.99 -8.76 -16.45
N PHE A 209 8.83 -9.90 -15.78
CA PHE A 209 8.26 -11.11 -16.37
C PHE A 209 6.79 -10.93 -16.77
N CYS A 210 5.97 -10.31 -15.92
CA CYS A 210 4.54 -10.05 -16.19
C CYS A 210 4.26 -8.68 -16.82
N LYS A 211 5.28 -7.93 -17.25
CA LYS A 211 5.08 -6.58 -17.80
C LYS A 211 4.08 -6.61 -18.97
N GLY A 212 2.99 -5.86 -18.89
CA GLY A 212 1.96 -5.81 -19.94
C GLY A 212 1.02 -7.01 -19.97
N TRP A 213 1.00 -7.85 -18.92
CA TRP A 213 -0.04 -8.84 -18.72
C TRP A 213 -1.31 -8.20 -18.15
N THR A 214 -2.44 -8.87 -18.36
CA THR A 214 -3.73 -8.51 -17.75
C THR A 214 -3.74 -8.84 -16.25
N TYR A 215 -4.65 -8.23 -15.49
CA TYR A 215 -4.79 -8.49 -14.06
C TYR A 215 -5.05 -9.97 -13.72
N ASN A 216 -5.83 -10.67 -14.55
CA ASN A 216 -6.10 -12.10 -14.36
C ASN A 216 -4.83 -12.95 -14.54
N GLU A 217 -4.01 -12.64 -15.54
CA GLU A 217 -2.72 -13.31 -15.76
C GLU A 217 -1.74 -13.02 -14.61
N CYS A 218 -1.72 -11.77 -14.11
CA CYS A 218 -0.93 -11.40 -12.94
C CYS A 218 -1.38 -12.13 -11.66
N GLU A 219 -2.68 -12.37 -11.47
CA GLU A 219 -3.19 -13.17 -10.34
C GLU A 219 -2.74 -14.64 -10.44
N GLU A 220 -2.73 -15.23 -11.63
CA GLU A 220 -2.22 -16.58 -11.81
C GLU A 220 -0.70 -16.67 -11.57
N LEU A 221 0.05 -15.64 -11.97
CA LEU A 221 1.46 -15.52 -11.59
C LEU A 221 1.62 -15.40 -10.07
N PHE A 222 0.80 -14.56 -9.41
CA PHE A 222 0.78 -14.44 -7.95
C PHE A 222 0.62 -15.81 -7.29
N LYS A 223 -0.41 -16.58 -7.70
CA LYS A 223 -0.66 -17.94 -7.19
C LYS A 223 0.54 -18.85 -7.43
N ALA A 224 1.18 -18.77 -8.59
CA ALA A 224 2.37 -19.56 -8.90
C ALA A 224 3.55 -19.18 -7.98
N VAL A 225 3.87 -17.89 -7.83
CA VAL A 225 4.92 -17.36 -6.96
C VAL A 225 4.69 -17.78 -5.51
N MET A 226 3.47 -17.61 -5.01
CA MET A 226 3.10 -18.02 -3.65
C MET A 226 3.33 -19.53 -3.40
N ARG A 227 3.14 -20.37 -4.43
CA ARG A 227 3.39 -21.82 -4.36
C ARG A 227 4.88 -22.16 -4.41
N PHE A 228 5.61 -21.71 -5.44
CA PHE A 228 7.00 -22.15 -5.63
C PHE A 228 8.01 -21.49 -4.66
N THR A 229 7.66 -20.35 -4.04
CA THR A 229 8.46 -19.72 -2.98
C THR A 229 8.19 -20.31 -1.59
N GLY A 230 7.17 -21.18 -1.46
CA GLY A 230 6.70 -21.71 -0.18
C GLY A 230 5.94 -20.69 0.69
N LEU A 231 5.70 -19.47 0.19
CA LEU A 231 5.08 -18.39 0.96
C LEU A 231 3.66 -18.72 1.42
N ASN A 232 2.90 -19.53 0.66
CA ASN A 232 1.59 -20.03 1.09
C ASN A 232 1.65 -20.78 2.43
N GLY A 233 2.68 -21.61 2.64
CA GLY A 233 2.85 -22.38 3.87
C GLY A 233 3.30 -21.51 5.06
N ILE A 234 4.09 -20.48 4.79
CA ILE A 234 4.53 -19.52 5.82
C ILE A 234 3.34 -18.65 6.23
N LEU A 235 2.60 -18.12 5.25
CA LEU A 235 1.41 -17.31 5.46
C LEU A 235 0.35 -18.07 6.23
N SER A 236 0.01 -19.30 5.83
CA SER A 236 -1.01 -20.09 6.54
C SER A 236 -0.63 -20.36 7.99
N ARG A 237 0.67 -20.60 8.27
CA ARG A 237 1.18 -20.78 9.65
C ARG A 237 1.13 -19.49 10.45
N ALA A 238 1.58 -18.37 9.88
CA ALA A 238 1.53 -17.06 10.53
C ALA A 238 0.08 -16.64 10.88
N MET A 239 -0.88 -16.98 10.00
CA MET A 239 -2.31 -16.65 10.18
C MET A 239 -3.10 -17.68 11.01
N SER A 240 -2.51 -18.83 11.38
CA SER A 240 -3.25 -19.97 11.97
C SER A 240 -3.67 -19.80 13.43
N ARG A 241 -3.14 -18.81 14.15
CA ARG A 241 -3.37 -18.60 15.58
C ARG A 241 -3.54 -17.11 15.90
N LYS A 242 -3.83 -16.80 17.18
CA LYS A 242 -3.85 -15.42 17.69
C LYS A 242 -2.56 -14.68 17.32
N VAL A 243 -2.68 -13.36 17.19
CA VAL A 243 -1.57 -12.46 16.90
C VAL A 243 -0.42 -12.64 17.90
N GLU A 244 0.82 -12.32 17.50
CA GLU A 244 2.06 -12.39 18.32
C GLU A 244 2.61 -13.80 18.57
N ASN A 245 1.91 -14.85 18.14
CA ASN A 245 2.38 -16.23 18.37
C ASN A 245 3.60 -16.63 17.53
N TYR A 246 3.81 -16.01 16.36
CA TYR A 246 4.94 -16.31 15.49
C TYR A 246 5.58 -15.05 14.88
N PRO A 247 6.19 -14.16 15.68
CA PRO A 247 6.70 -12.87 15.20
C PRO A 247 7.69 -13.03 14.05
N LYS A 248 8.56 -14.04 14.13
CA LYS A 248 9.52 -14.38 13.06
C LYS A 248 8.84 -14.76 11.74
N LEU A 249 7.73 -15.51 11.79
CA LEU A 249 7.00 -15.87 10.57
C LEU A 249 6.23 -14.67 10.02
N GLU A 250 5.65 -13.82 10.87
CA GLU A 250 4.97 -12.60 10.45
C GLU A 250 5.92 -11.66 9.70
N ILE A 251 7.14 -11.49 10.21
CA ILE A 251 8.18 -10.66 9.57
C ILE A 251 8.67 -11.29 8.27
N GLN A 252 8.85 -12.61 8.22
CA GLN A 252 9.15 -13.30 6.96
C GLN A 252 8.04 -13.12 5.91
N VAL A 253 6.77 -13.16 6.32
CA VAL A 253 5.63 -12.87 5.43
C VAL A 253 5.69 -11.43 4.93
N ARG A 254 5.90 -10.45 5.83
CA ARG A 254 6.03 -9.03 5.48
C ARG A 254 7.13 -8.81 4.44
N VAL A 255 8.35 -9.25 4.74
CA VAL A 255 9.53 -9.01 3.89
C VAL A 255 9.34 -9.65 2.51
N ARG A 256 8.81 -10.88 2.45
CA ARG A 256 8.61 -11.57 1.16
C ARG A 256 7.47 -10.96 0.35
N LEU A 257 6.32 -10.67 0.95
CA LEU A 257 5.19 -10.05 0.23
C LEU A 257 5.56 -8.64 -0.27
N ARG A 258 6.18 -7.82 0.59
CA ARG A 258 6.65 -6.48 0.20
C ARG A 258 7.72 -6.57 -0.88
N GLY A 259 8.72 -7.43 -0.69
CA GLY A 259 9.82 -7.63 -1.63
C GLY A 259 9.33 -8.09 -3.00
N PHE A 260 8.48 -9.11 -3.05
CA PHE A 260 7.99 -9.67 -4.31
C PHE A 260 7.01 -8.77 -5.06
N PHE A 261 6.13 -8.04 -4.36
CA PHE A 261 4.97 -7.42 -5.00
C PHE A 261 4.76 -5.93 -4.74
N LEU A 262 5.27 -5.35 -3.65
CA LEU A 262 4.86 -3.99 -3.24
C LEU A 262 5.96 -2.94 -3.43
N ASN A 263 7.23 -3.28 -3.16
CA ASN A 263 8.34 -2.32 -3.16
C ASN A 263 8.74 -1.79 -4.55
N TYR A 264 8.12 -2.25 -5.64
CA TYR A 264 8.44 -1.80 -7.01
C TYR A 264 7.62 -0.59 -7.48
N PHE A 265 6.53 -0.25 -6.80
CA PHE A 265 5.47 0.60 -7.37
C PHE A 265 5.37 2.03 -6.81
N GLU A 266 6.48 2.65 -6.44
CA GLU A 266 6.48 4.01 -5.87
C GLU A 266 5.78 5.08 -6.74
N LYS A 267 5.56 4.81 -8.04
CA LYS A 267 4.94 5.76 -8.99
C LYS A 267 3.63 5.31 -9.62
N ASN A 268 3.17 4.06 -9.42
CA ASN A 268 1.93 3.56 -10.04
C ASN A 268 0.94 3.07 -8.97
N GLU A 269 0.06 3.97 -8.53
CA GLU A 269 -0.98 3.68 -7.55
C GLU A 269 -1.92 2.56 -7.99
N GLU A 270 -2.18 2.41 -9.29
CA GLU A 270 -3.09 1.38 -9.84
C GLU A 270 -2.54 -0.02 -9.65
N CYS A 271 -1.30 -0.24 -10.08
CA CYS A 271 -0.64 -1.52 -9.88
C CYS A 271 -0.43 -1.82 -8.39
N TYR A 272 -0.07 -0.82 -7.59
CA TYR A 272 0.09 -1.00 -6.14
C TYR A 272 -1.23 -1.43 -5.48
N GLY A 273 -2.34 -0.75 -5.83
CA GLY A 273 -3.68 -1.11 -5.38
C GLY A 273 -4.08 -2.53 -5.80
N PHE A 274 -3.82 -2.92 -7.04
CA PHE A 274 -4.06 -4.29 -7.53
C PHE A 274 -3.34 -5.35 -6.69
N TRP A 275 -2.03 -5.19 -6.44
CA TRP A 275 -1.27 -6.18 -5.69
C TRP A 275 -1.73 -6.29 -4.24
N ILE A 276 -2.05 -5.17 -3.58
CA ILE A 276 -2.65 -5.20 -2.24
C ILE A 276 -3.98 -5.96 -2.27
N SER A 277 -4.86 -5.66 -3.24
CA SER A 277 -6.14 -6.36 -3.39
C SER A 277 -5.97 -7.87 -3.52
N VAL A 278 -5.05 -8.32 -4.38
CA VAL A 278 -4.78 -9.76 -4.58
C VAL A 278 -4.23 -10.40 -3.31
N ILE A 279 -3.30 -9.73 -2.63
CA ILE A 279 -2.70 -10.24 -1.39
C ILE A 279 -3.75 -10.38 -0.29
N LEU A 280 -4.57 -9.36 -0.03
CA LEU A 280 -5.59 -9.40 1.02
C LEU A 280 -6.68 -10.43 0.70
N ARG A 281 -7.08 -10.56 -0.57
CA ARG A 281 -8.09 -11.55 -1.00
C ARG A 281 -7.62 -13.01 -0.90
N THR A 282 -6.37 -13.27 -0.53
CA THR A 282 -5.96 -14.62 -0.07
C THR A 282 -6.68 -15.05 1.19
N GLN A 283 -7.17 -14.09 1.98
CA GLN A 283 -7.91 -14.31 3.21
C GLN A 283 -9.42 -14.17 2.98
N LYS A 284 -10.19 -15.11 3.54
CA LYS A 284 -11.65 -15.20 3.33
C LYS A 284 -12.44 -14.22 4.20
N THR A 285 -11.98 -13.97 5.42
CA THR A 285 -12.69 -13.14 6.40
C THR A 285 -12.07 -11.75 6.49
N ILE A 286 -12.88 -10.74 6.80
CA ILE A 286 -12.39 -9.36 7.00
C ILE A 286 -11.37 -9.29 8.14
N ALA A 287 -11.56 -10.07 9.20
CA ALA A 287 -10.64 -10.18 10.32
C ALA A 287 -9.24 -10.65 9.90
N GLN A 288 -9.17 -11.70 9.08
CA GLN A 288 -7.90 -12.17 8.55
C GLN A 288 -7.30 -11.19 7.53
N GLN A 289 -8.13 -10.46 6.76
CA GLN A 289 -7.66 -9.40 5.88
C GLN A 289 -7.03 -8.24 6.69
N GLY A 290 -7.66 -7.81 7.78
CA GLY A 290 -7.13 -6.80 8.70
C GLY A 290 -5.83 -7.25 9.38
N GLN A 291 -5.79 -8.49 9.89
CA GLN A 291 -4.56 -9.06 10.46
C GLN A 291 -3.43 -9.13 9.42
N LEU A 292 -3.70 -9.59 8.20
CA LEU A 292 -2.69 -9.63 7.13
C LEU A 292 -2.25 -8.22 6.74
N PHE A 293 -3.17 -7.26 6.68
CA PHE A 293 -2.87 -5.86 6.42
C PHE A 293 -1.90 -5.31 7.46
N MET A 294 -2.14 -5.57 8.75
CA MET A 294 -1.25 -5.17 9.83
C MET A 294 0.10 -5.90 9.79
N ILE A 295 0.12 -7.19 9.43
CA ILE A 295 1.37 -7.90 9.18
C ILE A 295 2.18 -7.22 8.09
N ILE A 296 1.55 -6.74 7.02
CA ILE A 296 2.25 -6.11 5.91
C ILE A 296 2.65 -4.66 6.26
N PHE A 297 1.79 -3.87 6.90
CA PHE A 297 1.93 -2.41 6.99
C PHE A 297 2.10 -1.83 8.39
N GLY A 298 1.81 -2.60 9.45
CA GLY A 298 1.86 -2.12 10.82
C GLY A 298 3.26 -1.70 11.31
N PRO A 299 3.36 -1.02 12.45
CA PRO A 299 4.64 -0.59 13.01
C PRO A 299 5.56 -1.75 13.39
N LEU A 300 6.85 -1.45 13.54
CA LEU A 300 7.86 -2.40 13.99
C LEU A 300 8.43 -1.95 15.34
N LYS A 301 8.81 -2.91 16.18
CA LYS A 301 9.65 -2.73 17.37
C LYS A 301 10.80 -3.73 17.34
N LEU A 302 11.86 -3.43 18.08
CA LEU A 302 13.00 -4.34 18.25
C LEU A 302 12.64 -5.46 19.26
N ASP A 303 13.03 -6.70 18.99
CA ASP A 303 12.87 -7.82 19.91
C ASP A 303 13.87 -7.69 21.09
N GLU A 304 13.38 -7.23 22.23
CA GLU A 304 14.19 -7.03 23.45
C GLU A 304 14.72 -8.35 24.03
N ASN A 305 14.08 -9.50 23.74
CA ASN A 305 14.40 -10.79 24.36
C ASN A 305 15.69 -11.44 23.83
N ASN A 306 16.29 -10.91 22.76
CA ASN A 306 17.60 -11.32 22.26
C ASN A 306 18.71 -10.27 22.52
N CYS A 307 18.41 -9.19 23.26
CA CYS A 307 19.33 -8.08 23.49
C CYS A 307 20.35 -8.35 24.61
N GLY A 308 21.06 -9.47 24.50
CA GLY A 308 22.24 -9.76 25.29
C GLY A 308 23.49 -9.70 24.42
N LYS A 309 24.01 -8.48 24.18
CA LYS A 309 25.27 -8.11 23.46
C LYS A 309 25.16 -7.50 22.05
N GLU A 310 23.99 -7.45 21.42
CA GLU A 310 23.84 -6.90 20.04
C GLU A 310 23.58 -5.39 19.95
N TRP A 311 23.12 -4.73 21.02
CA TRP A 311 22.82 -3.29 20.97
C TRP A 311 24.05 -2.41 20.72
N LEU A 312 25.22 -2.79 21.27
CA LEU A 312 26.48 -2.09 20.98
C LEU A 312 26.91 -2.26 19.52
N ILE A 313 26.57 -3.38 18.89
CA ILE A 313 26.85 -3.61 17.47
C ILE A 313 25.95 -2.73 16.60
N SER A 314 24.66 -2.57 16.96
CA SER A 314 23.69 -1.72 16.23
C SER A 314 24.09 -0.23 16.13
N ILE A 315 24.81 0.31 17.13
CA ILE A 315 25.30 1.70 17.07
C ILE A 315 26.57 1.80 16.23
N PHE A 316 27.42 0.77 16.25
CA PHE A 316 28.63 0.72 15.43
C PHE A 316 28.35 0.41 13.95
N THR A 317 27.26 -0.30 13.61
CA THR A 317 26.91 -0.70 12.24
C THR A 317 26.22 0.38 11.41
N GLU A 318 25.59 1.38 12.04
CA GLU A 318 25.17 2.61 11.33
C GLU A 318 26.38 3.35 10.73
N PHE A 319 27.59 3.06 11.22
CA PHE A 319 28.85 3.62 10.74
C PHE A 319 29.65 2.68 9.80
N LEU A 320 29.19 1.44 9.56
CA LEU A 320 29.99 0.38 8.89
C LEU A 320 29.24 -0.47 7.84
N ASP A 321 27.97 -0.17 7.53
CA ASP A 321 27.18 -0.85 6.48
C ASP A 321 27.26 -2.39 6.51
N LEU A 322 27.33 -2.98 7.71
CA LEU A 322 27.23 -4.41 7.94
C LEU A 322 25.79 -4.75 8.35
N GLU A 323 25.06 -5.42 7.45
CA GLU A 323 23.71 -5.96 7.70
C GLU A 323 23.76 -6.99 8.84
N VAL A 324 23.57 -6.50 10.07
CA VAL A 324 23.09 -7.33 11.17
C VAL A 324 21.60 -7.52 10.96
N GLU A 325 21.13 -8.77 10.94
CA GLU A 325 19.71 -9.12 10.94
C GLU A 325 19.02 -8.35 12.07
N ARG A 326 18.32 -7.26 11.75
CA ARG A 326 17.50 -6.57 12.73
C ARG A 326 16.41 -7.55 13.16
N ASN A 327 16.41 -7.92 14.43
CA ASN A 327 15.35 -8.72 15.05
C ASN A 327 14.11 -7.84 15.23
N ASP A 328 13.57 -7.33 14.13
CA ASP A 328 12.33 -6.55 14.13
C ASP A 328 11.15 -7.49 14.33
N ILE A 329 10.17 -7.07 15.11
CA ILE A 329 8.87 -7.70 15.27
C ILE A 329 7.78 -6.66 15.06
N ILE A 330 6.57 -7.10 14.70
CA ILE A 330 5.45 -6.17 14.53
C ILE A 330 5.04 -5.65 15.91
N ASP A 331 4.94 -4.34 16.03
CA ASP A 331 4.39 -3.72 17.23
C ASP A 331 2.87 -3.59 17.10
N TRP A 332 2.16 -4.54 17.68
CA TRP A 332 0.69 -4.55 17.65
C TRP A 332 0.07 -3.54 18.63
N GLU A 333 0.84 -3.05 19.60
CA GLU A 333 0.34 -2.23 20.70
C GLU A 333 0.63 -0.74 20.54
N LEU A 334 1.64 -0.36 19.75
CA LEU A 334 2.09 1.04 19.60
C LEU A 334 0.92 2.00 19.39
N LEU A 335 0.05 1.70 18.43
CA LEU A 335 -1.05 2.58 18.03
C LEU A 335 -2.22 2.59 19.02
N SER A 336 -2.22 1.66 19.98
CA SER A 336 -3.23 1.55 21.04
C SER A 336 -2.78 2.20 22.35
N ASN A 337 -1.47 2.22 22.59
CA ASN A 337 -0.88 2.68 23.85
C ASN A 337 -0.19 4.05 23.74
N THR A 338 0.06 4.54 22.53
CA THR A 338 0.75 5.82 22.31
C THR A 338 0.03 6.64 21.24
N THR A 339 -0.14 7.94 21.47
CA THR A 339 -0.61 8.90 20.48
C THR A 339 0.57 9.50 19.73
N ILE A 340 0.48 9.54 18.39
CA ILE A 340 1.54 10.08 17.54
C ILE A 340 1.16 11.51 17.13
N GLU A 341 1.69 12.49 17.85
CA GLU A 341 1.38 13.92 17.62
C GLU A 341 2.17 14.51 16.44
N ASP A 342 3.44 14.10 16.26
CA ASP A 342 4.31 14.65 15.21
C ASP A 342 3.92 14.12 13.83
N ARG A 343 3.63 15.03 12.90
CA ARG A 343 3.27 14.72 11.51
C ARG A 343 4.30 13.85 10.81
N ARG A 344 5.61 14.12 10.98
CA ARG A 344 6.67 13.38 10.29
C ARG A 344 6.72 11.93 10.75
N ILE A 345 6.64 11.73 12.07
CA ILE A 345 6.60 10.40 12.68
C ILE A 345 5.31 9.67 12.26
N CYS A 346 4.19 10.39 12.20
CA CYS A 346 2.93 9.86 11.69
C CYS A 346 3.02 9.45 10.21
N ASP A 347 3.65 10.25 9.36
CA ASP A 347 3.88 9.92 7.95
C ASP A 347 4.77 8.67 7.80
N GLU A 348 5.75 8.45 8.68
CA GLU A 348 6.60 7.25 8.66
C GLU A 348 5.88 5.99 9.17
N ILE A 349 5.12 6.11 10.26
CA ILE A 349 4.48 4.97 10.94
C ILE A 349 3.12 4.64 10.33
N ILE A 350 2.24 5.64 10.22
CA ILE A 350 0.85 5.48 9.76
C ILE A 350 0.74 5.71 8.25
N GLY A 351 1.61 6.52 7.66
CA GLY A 351 1.58 6.85 6.23
C GLY A 351 1.58 5.64 5.30
N PRO A 352 2.39 4.58 5.50
CA PRO A 352 2.34 3.39 4.66
C PRO A 352 0.96 2.71 4.66
N MET A 353 0.29 2.66 5.82
CA MET A 353 -1.06 2.12 5.95
C MET A 353 -2.08 3.02 5.25
N SER A 354 -2.03 4.32 5.50
CA SER A 354 -2.94 5.29 4.87
C SER A 354 -2.81 5.27 3.34
N PHE A 355 -1.58 5.22 2.84
CA PHE A 355 -1.28 5.11 1.41
C PHE A 355 -1.80 3.79 0.80
N ALA A 356 -1.58 2.66 1.47
CA ALA A 356 -2.08 1.36 1.02
C ALA A 356 -3.61 1.35 0.86
N VAL A 357 -4.35 1.87 1.86
CA VAL A 357 -5.81 1.98 1.77
C VAL A 357 -6.23 2.96 0.69
N HIS A 358 -5.52 4.09 0.55
CA HIS A 358 -5.79 5.05 -0.51
C HIS A 358 -5.68 4.45 -1.91
N CYS A 359 -4.64 3.66 -2.18
CA CYS A 359 -4.48 2.98 -3.46
C CYS A 359 -5.59 1.95 -3.71
N MET A 360 -6.14 1.31 -2.68
CA MET A 360 -7.30 0.43 -2.88
C MET A 360 -8.59 1.21 -3.24
N VAL A 361 -8.74 2.44 -2.75
CA VAL A 361 -9.92 3.30 -2.98
C VAL A 361 -9.89 3.98 -4.35
N THR A 362 -8.73 4.49 -4.79
CA THR A 362 -8.63 5.33 -5.99
C THR A 362 -8.86 4.54 -7.29
N ASN A 363 -8.63 3.23 -7.28
CA ASN A 363 -8.55 2.42 -8.49
C ASN A 363 -9.84 1.66 -8.81
N LYS A 364 -10.81 2.38 -9.38
CA LYS A 364 -12.09 1.79 -9.84
C LYS A 364 -11.96 0.88 -11.07
N ASN A 365 -10.86 0.99 -11.82
CA ASN A 365 -10.62 0.25 -13.06
C ASN A 365 -10.13 -1.20 -12.84
N LEU A 366 -10.00 -1.63 -11.58
CA LEU A 366 -9.49 -2.96 -11.22
C LEU A 366 -10.50 -4.09 -11.43
N GLY A 367 -11.68 -3.84 -11.98
CA GLY A 367 -12.70 -4.86 -12.23
C GLY A 367 -13.04 -5.65 -10.96
N GLY A 368 -12.88 -6.97 -10.99
CA GLY A 368 -13.12 -7.86 -9.84
C GLY A 368 -12.21 -7.64 -8.63
N TYR A 369 -11.12 -6.88 -8.78
CA TYR A 369 -10.19 -6.56 -7.69
C TYR A 369 -10.43 -5.18 -7.08
N ALA A 370 -11.39 -4.42 -7.59
CA ALA A 370 -11.80 -3.15 -6.98
C ALA A 370 -12.46 -3.40 -5.62
N TRP A 371 -12.31 -2.43 -4.72
CA TRP A 371 -12.96 -2.42 -3.42
C TRP A 371 -14.13 -1.44 -3.45
N SER A 372 -15.26 -1.83 -2.86
CA SER A 372 -16.33 -0.86 -2.59
C SER A 372 -16.05 -0.09 -1.31
N ASP A 373 -16.62 1.11 -1.19
CA ASP A 373 -16.51 1.94 0.02
C ASP A 373 -16.93 1.16 1.28
N TYR A 374 -17.91 0.25 1.18
CA TYR A 374 -18.33 -0.62 2.27
C TYR A 374 -17.23 -1.61 2.70
N HIS A 375 -16.55 -2.26 1.75
CA HIS A 375 -15.46 -3.19 2.09
C HIS A 375 -14.25 -2.45 2.66
N ILE A 376 -13.92 -1.28 2.12
CA ILE A 376 -12.84 -0.43 2.66
C ILE A 376 -13.18 0.04 4.07
N PHE A 377 -14.41 0.49 4.29
CA PHE A 377 -14.88 0.87 5.62
C PHE A 377 -14.69 -0.27 6.62
N ASN A 378 -15.19 -1.46 6.31
CA ASN A 378 -15.06 -2.62 7.20
C ASN A 378 -13.59 -3.01 7.44
N LEU A 379 -12.71 -2.86 6.44
CA LEU A 379 -11.28 -3.11 6.60
C LEU A 379 -10.64 -2.07 7.55
N ILE A 380 -10.97 -0.78 7.38
CA ILE A 380 -10.50 0.30 8.26
C ILE A 380 -10.97 0.08 9.70
N GLU A 381 -12.22 -0.34 9.90
CA GLU A 381 -12.74 -0.68 11.23
C GLU A 381 -11.97 -1.86 11.83
N GLU A 382 -11.74 -2.92 11.05
CA GLU A 382 -11.02 -4.09 11.55
C GLU A 382 -9.58 -3.74 11.97
N ILE A 383 -8.83 -3.01 11.15
CA ILE A 383 -7.42 -2.68 11.46
C ILE A 383 -7.28 -1.72 12.65
N THR A 384 -8.28 -0.86 12.90
CA THR A 384 -8.24 0.11 13.99
C THR A 384 -8.82 -0.43 15.29
N THR A 385 -9.56 -1.56 15.25
CA THR A 385 -10.19 -2.15 16.44
C THR A 385 -9.58 -3.48 16.89
N ALA A 386 -8.93 -4.22 15.98
CA ALA A 386 -8.36 -5.54 16.25
C ALA A 386 -6.88 -5.65 15.81
N PRO A 387 -6.03 -6.36 16.57
CA PRO A 387 -6.31 -7.07 17.83
C PRO A 387 -6.48 -6.14 19.04
N TYR A 388 -5.85 -4.98 19.00
CA TYR A 388 -5.93 -3.93 20.02
C TYR A 388 -6.49 -2.68 19.37
N SER A 389 -7.37 -2.00 20.08
CA SER A 389 -8.04 -0.83 19.54
C SER A 389 -7.17 0.40 19.68
N TRP A 390 -6.98 1.10 18.56
CA TRP A 390 -6.10 2.26 18.49
C TRP A 390 -6.65 3.41 19.34
N THR A 391 -5.83 4.43 19.58
CA THR A 391 -6.29 5.73 20.10
C THR A 391 -7.08 6.48 19.02
N LEU A 392 -8.04 7.31 19.43
CA LEU A 392 -8.86 8.06 18.48
C LEU A 392 -8.00 8.99 17.61
N ASP A 393 -6.95 9.58 18.16
CA ASP A 393 -6.01 10.44 17.45
C ASP A 393 -5.26 9.69 16.34
N ASN A 394 -4.80 8.46 16.59
CA ASN A 394 -4.09 7.67 15.58
C ASN A 394 -5.01 7.26 14.43
N PHE A 395 -6.28 6.97 14.73
CA PHE A 395 -7.28 6.71 13.69
C PHE A 395 -7.64 7.98 12.91
N ALA A 396 -7.80 9.12 13.59
CA ALA A 396 -7.99 10.40 12.94
C ALA A 396 -6.79 10.75 12.04
N ALA A 397 -5.57 10.49 12.50
CA ALA A 397 -4.34 10.69 11.74
C ALA A 397 -4.29 9.82 10.47
N LEU A 398 -4.65 8.53 10.56
CA LEU A 398 -4.77 7.64 9.40
C LEU A 398 -5.66 8.24 8.29
N LEU A 399 -6.79 8.84 8.68
CA LEU A 399 -7.73 9.47 7.76
C LEU A 399 -7.23 10.83 7.26
N ALA A 400 -6.62 11.64 8.13
CA ALA A 400 -6.12 12.98 7.82
C ALA A 400 -4.97 12.95 6.79
N LEU A 401 -4.12 11.92 6.81
CA LEU A 401 -3.04 11.75 5.83
C LEU A 401 -3.54 11.61 4.38
N ARG A 402 -4.76 11.08 4.19
CA ARG A 402 -5.38 10.86 2.88
C ARG A 402 -6.87 11.20 2.93
N PRO A 403 -7.25 12.45 2.63
CA PRO A 403 -8.62 12.96 2.87
C PRO A 403 -9.75 12.17 2.20
N LYS A 404 -9.50 11.42 1.11
CA LYS A 404 -10.51 10.52 0.52
C LYS A 404 -11.05 9.48 1.52
N LEU A 405 -10.24 9.06 2.50
CA LEU A 405 -10.63 8.08 3.52
C LEU A 405 -11.64 8.66 4.52
N ILE A 406 -11.55 9.96 4.81
CA ILE A 406 -12.50 10.69 5.68
C ILE A 406 -13.92 10.54 5.14
N HIS A 407 -14.12 10.67 3.82
CA HIS A 407 -15.43 10.50 3.20
C HIS A 407 -16.03 9.12 3.49
N ILE A 408 -15.24 8.05 3.29
CA ILE A 408 -15.70 6.67 3.50
C ILE A 408 -16.06 6.45 4.97
N ALA A 409 -15.19 6.89 5.89
CA ALA A 409 -15.38 6.71 7.32
C ALA A 409 -16.60 7.46 7.87
N LEU A 410 -16.78 8.74 7.49
CA LEU A 410 -17.91 9.56 7.94
C LEU A 410 -19.22 9.14 7.29
N HIS A 411 -19.24 8.95 5.96
CA HIS A 411 -20.44 8.60 5.22
C HIS A 411 -21.07 7.31 5.75
N ALA A 412 -20.27 6.26 5.94
CA ALA A 412 -20.75 4.98 6.45
C ALA A 412 -21.33 5.10 7.88
N ARG A 413 -20.64 5.81 8.79
CA ARG A 413 -21.12 6.03 10.16
C ARG A 413 -22.46 6.77 10.19
N ILE A 414 -22.56 7.87 9.46
CA ILE A 414 -23.80 8.68 9.39
C ILE A 414 -24.93 7.88 8.76
N ILE A 415 -24.66 7.09 7.71
CA ILE A 415 -25.68 6.28 7.06
C ILE A 415 -26.27 5.21 7.98
N HIS A 416 -25.46 4.69 8.89
CA HIS A 416 -25.87 3.67 9.84
C HIS A 416 -26.42 4.25 11.16
N GLY A 417 -26.66 5.58 11.23
CA GLY A 417 -27.25 6.21 12.42
C GLY A 417 -26.27 6.41 13.57
N HIS A 418 -24.97 6.45 13.30
CA HIS A 418 -23.92 6.71 14.28
C HIS A 418 -23.39 8.14 14.10
N GLN A 419 -24.28 9.14 14.15
CA GLN A 419 -23.91 10.54 13.93
C GLN A 419 -23.01 11.08 15.04
N GLU A 420 -23.21 10.63 16.27
CA GLU A 420 -22.39 10.99 17.44
C GLU A 420 -20.94 10.49 17.25
N GLU A 421 -20.78 9.22 16.89
CA GLU A 421 -19.46 8.65 16.58
C GLU A 421 -18.76 9.40 15.44
N ALA A 422 -19.51 9.75 14.39
CA ALA A 422 -19.00 10.51 13.26
C ALA A 422 -18.57 11.93 13.69
N ALA A 423 -19.30 12.55 14.61
CA ALA A 423 -18.99 13.87 15.16
C ALA A 423 -17.68 13.84 15.98
N HIS A 424 -17.52 12.89 16.90
CA HIS A 424 -16.26 12.73 17.66
C HIS A 424 -15.07 12.46 16.74
N LEU A 425 -15.24 11.58 15.73
CA LEU A 425 -14.19 11.31 14.76
C LEU A 425 -13.83 12.56 13.95
N PHE A 426 -14.82 13.34 13.53
CA PHE A 426 -14.58 14.57 12.79
C PHE A 426 -13.88 15.64 13.64
N HIS A 427 -14.25 15.79 14.91
CA HIS A 427 -13.53 16.62 15.87
C HIS A 427 -12.06 16.20 16.01
N ALA A 428 -11.79 14.91 16.21
CA ALA A 428 -10.43 14.38 16.32
C ALA A 428 -9.59 14.63 15.05
N ILE A 429 -10.19 14.53 13.85
CA ILE A 429 -9.52 14.89 12.59
C ILE A 429 -9.12 16.36 12.59
N ASN A 430 -10.02 17.27 12.99
CA ASN A 430 -9.70 18.70 13.06
C ASN A 430 -8.60 18.99 14.08
N LEU A 431 -8.60 18.31 15.22
CA LEU A 431 -7.56 18.44 16.24
C LEU A 431 -6.19 18.00 15.72
N VAL A 432 -6.11 16.85 15.05
CA VAL A 432 -4.87 16.35 14.44
C VAL A 432 -4.35 17.30 13.36
N LEU A 433 -5.24 17.79 12.47
CA LEU A 433 -4.86 18.76 11.44
C LEU A 433 -4.33 20.06 12.03
N HIS A 434 -4.96 20.56 13.10
CA HIS A 434 -4.50 21.73 13.82
C HIS A 434 -3.12 21.50 14.44
N GLN A 435 -2.89 20.36 15.10
CA GLN A 435 -1.58 19.99 15.65
C GLN A 435 -0.49 19.97 14.56
N TRP A 436 -0.84 19.58 13.33
CA TRP A 436 0.05 19.59 12.18
C TRP A 436 0.22 20.96 11.51
N GLY A 437 -0.46 22.00 12.01
CA GLY A 437 -0.45 23.35 11.43
C GLY A 437 -1.16 23.45 10.08
N ILE A 438 -2.10 22.52 9.79
CA ILE A 438 -2.87 22.49 8.55
C ILE A 438 -4.26 23.08 8.81
N PHE A 439 -4.68 24.05 8.01
CA PHE A 439 -6.02 24.61 8.09
C PHE A 439 -7.08 23.58 7.69
N SER A 440 -7.98 23.23 8.63
CA SER A 440 -9.06 22.25 8.43
C SER A 440 -9.97 22.62 7.26
N SER A 441 -10.31 23.90 7.13
CA SER A 441 -11.09 24.44 6.02
C SER A 441 -10.45 24.20 4.65
N THR A 442 -9.13 24.12 4.54
CA THR A 442 -8.47 23.79 3.26
C THR A 442 -8.40 22.28 3.02
N ALA A 443 -8.11 21.50 4.07
CA ALA A 443 -7.86 20.07 3.95
C ALA A 443 -9.13 19.22 3.81
N VAL A 444 -10.23 19.62 4.46
CA VAL A 444 -11.38 18.73 4.67
C VAL A 444 -12.65 19.21 3.95
N THR A 445 -12.75 20.49 3.58
CA THR A 445 -13.93 21.08 2.90
C THR A 445 -14.37 20.30 1.67
N GLY A 446 -13.45 19.99 0.75
CA GLY A 446 -13.81 19.26 -0.47
C GLY A 446 -14.40 17.87 -0.18
N VAL A 447 -13.91 17.22 0.88
CA VAL A 447 -14.34 15.88 1.28
C VAL A 447 -15.67 15.94 2.03
N LEU A 448 -15.87 16.92 2.91
CA LEU A 448 -17.14 17.15 3.58
C LEU A 448 -18.24 17.47 2.59
N MET A 449 -17.99 18.37 1.64
CA MET A 449 -18.96 18.69 0.59
C MET A 449 -19.33 17.45 -0.22
N LYS A 450 -18.36 16.60 -0.55
CA LYS A 450 -18.64 15.31 -1.20
C LYS A 450 -19.49 14.39 -0.31
N THR A 451 -19.19 14.34 0.98
CA THR A 451 -19.92 13.53 1.96
C THR A 451 -21.36 14.01 2.12
N PHE A 452 -21.57 15.31 2.32
CA PHE A 452 -22.88 15.91 2.48
C PHE A 452 -23.71 15.74 1.22
N ARG A 453 -23.16 15.97 0.03
CA ARG A 453 -23.87 15.70 -1.23
C ARG A 453 -24.40 14.27 -1.35
N ALA A 454 -23.73 13.28 -0.75
CA ALA A 454 -24.17 11.88 -0.74
C ALA A 454 -25.22 11.57 0.34
N LEU A 455 -25.40 12.45 1.34
CA LEU A 455 -26.36 12.28 2.43
C LEU A 455 -27.70 12.95 2.13
N SER A 456 -28.78 12.43 2.73
CA SER A 456 -30.08 13.11 2.76
C SER A 456 -30.08 14.30 3.72
N ASP A 457 -30.99 15.25 3.53
CA ASP A 457 -31.04 16.47 4.34
C ASP A 457 -31.24 16.19 5.83
N ILE A 458 -32.07 15.20 6.17
CA ILE A 458 -32.28 14.76 7.56
C ILE A 458 -30.96 14.27 8.17
N ARG A 459 -30.17 13.48 7.42
CA ARG A 459 -28.90 12.93 7.91
C ARG A 459 -27.83 14.00 8.07
N ARG A 460 -27.79 14.99 7.18
CA ARG A 460 -26.91 16.17 7.31
C ARG A 460 -27.24 16.93 8.60
N ARG A 461 -28.53 17.23 8.83
CA ARG A 461 -29.00 17.95 10.03
C ARG A 461 -28.66 17.20 11.32
N LEU A 462 -28.90 15.89 11.37
CA LEU A 462 -28.57 15.07 12.53
C LEU A 462 -27.07 15.03 12.81
N PHE A 463 -26.24 14.95 11.76
CA PHE A 463 -24.79 15.00 11.91
C PHE A 463 -24.31 16.36 12.43
N LEU A 464 -24.77 17.47 11.83
CA LEU A 464 -24.40 18.83 12.27
C LEU A 464 -24.82 19.09 13.72
N SER A 465 -26.04 18.68 14.09
CA SER A 465 -26.52 18.78 15.47
C SER A 465 -25.64 17.99 16.45
N SER A 466 -25.30 16.73 16.10
CA SER A 466 -24.42 15.89 16.92
C SER A 466 -23.02 16.49 17.05
N PHE A 467 -22.51 17.08 15.97
CA PHE A 467 -21.21 17.75 15.94
C PHE A 467 -21.18 18.99 16.83
N LEU A 468 -22.16 19.90 16.70
CA LEU A 468 -22.25 21.09 17.55
C LEU A 468 -22.40 20.73 19.04
N ARG A 469 -23.18 19.68 19.34
CA ARG A 469 -23.29 19.18 20.72
C ARG A 469 -21.95 18.64 21.23
N THR A 470 -21.24 17.86 20.42
CA THR A 470 -19.92 17.31 20.77
C THR A 470 -18.92 18.43 21.06
N GLU A 471 -18.85 19.45 20.20
CA GLU A 471 -17.99 20.63 20.43
C GLU A 471 -18.37 21.36 21.72
N SER A 472 -19.68 21.53 21.97
CA SER A 472 -20.18 22.18 23.20
C SER A 472 -19.80 21.40 24.46
N GLU A 473 -19.97 20.08 24.46
CA GLU A 473 -19.62 19.21 25.58
C GLU A 473 -18.11 19.26 25.85
N LEU A 474 -17.29 19.09 24.81
CA LEU A 474 -15.83 19.14 24.93
C LEU A 474 -15.31 20.52 25.36
N LEU A 475 -15.97 21.61 24.95
CA LEU A 475 -15.63 22.95 25.40
C LEU A 475 -16.01 23.14 26.87
N SER A 476 -17.21 22.70 27.27
CA SER A 476 -17.66 22.73 28.66
C SER A 476 -16.70 21.95 29.57
N ASP A 477 -16.33 20.74 29.19
CA ASP A 477 -15.41 19.90 29.96
C ASP A 477 -14.02 20.54 30.10
N ALA A 478 -13.52 21.21 29.05
CA ALA A 478 -12.26 21.96 29.14
C ALA A 478 -12.35 23.15 30.11
N LEU A 479 -13.46 23.88 30.08
CA LEU A 479 -13.66 25.03 30.97
C LEU A 479 -13.82 24.60 32.43
N LEU A 480 -14.38 23.42 32.68
CA LEU A 480 -14.59 22.86 34.01
C LEU A 480 -13.34 22.16 34.57
N SER A 481 -12.54 21.50 33.73
CA SER A 481 -11.36 20.72 34.17
C SER A 481 -10.14 21.59 34.48
N GLU A 482 -9.89 22.67 33.73
CA GLU A 482 -8.72 23.54 33.97
C GLU A 482 -9.00 25.01 33.58
N PRO A 483 -9.42 25.89 34.51
CA PRO A 483 -9.74 27.28 34.19
C PRO A 483 -8.55 28.16 33.74
N CYS A 484 -7.30 27.66 33.81
CA CYS A 484 -6.09 28.48 33.65
C CYS A 484 -5.18 28.15 32.45
N ILE A 485 -5.44 27.11 31.65
CA ILE A 485 -4.59 26.80 30.48
C ILE A 485 -5.14 27.48 29.21
N LEU A 486 -4.69 28.71 29.00
CA LEU A 486 -4.98 29.55 27.83
C LEU A 486 -4.72 28.86 26.47
N LYS A 487 -3.83 27.86 26.43
CA LYS A 487 -3.51 27.08 25.21
C LYS A 487 -4.62 26.10 24.81
N SER A 488 -5.19 25.35 25.75
CA SER A 488 -6.27 24.39 25.46
C SER A 488 -7.53 25.12 25.01
N ILE A 489 -7.85 26.23 25.70
CA ILE A 489 -8.96 27.12 25.34
C ILE A 489 -8.74 27.73 23.94
N LYS A 490 -7.53 28.22 23.62
CA LYS A 490 -7.23 28.80 22.29
C LYS A 490 -7.40 27.79 21.15
N ILE A 491 -6.97 26.54 21.32
CA ILE A 491 -7.12 25.50 20.29
C ILE A 491 -8.59 25.18 20.07
N LYS A 492 -9.38 25.02 21.14
CA LYS A 492 -10.82 24.72 21.05
C LYS A 492 -11.63 25.91 20.50
N LEU A 493 -11.29 27.14 20.88
CA LEU A 493 -11.88 28.36 20.30
C LEU A 493 -11.54 28.49 18.81
N TRP A 494 -10.32 28.13 18.42
CA TRP A 494 -9.89 28.17 17.02
C TRP A 494 -10.65 27.17 16.16
N ILE A 495 -10.81 25.92 16.62
CA ILE A 495 -11.64 24.90 15.96
C ILE A 495 -13.08 25.43 15.83
N ALA A 496 -13.65 25.99 16.90
CA ALA A 496 -14.98 26.60 16.86
C ALA A 496 -15.05 27.75 15.82
N THR A 497 -14.03 28.61 15.71
CA THR A 497 -14.00 29.70 14.72
C THR A 497 -13.84 29.23 13.27
N ASP A 498 -12.94 28.28 12.97
CA ASP A 498 -12.76 27.75 11.61
C ASP A 498 -14.02 26.97 11.18
N THR A 499 -14.65 26.24 12.11
CA THR A 499 -15.89 25.50 11.83
C THR A 499 -17.12 26.39 11.73
N SER A 500 -17.20 27.47 12.53
CA SER A 500 -18.25 28.49 12.38
C SER A 500 -18.14 29.22 11.03
N THR A 501 -16.91 29.46 10.54
CA THR A 501 -16.66 30.02 9.21
C THR A 501 -17.11 29.07 8.11
N PHE A 502 -16.95 27.75 8.32
CA PHE A 502 -17.46 26.70 7.43
C PHE A 502 -18.99 26.60 7.44
N CYS A 503 -19.63 26.61 8.60
CA CYS A 503 -21.10 26.63 8.73
C CYS A 503 -21.71 27.87 8.06
N LEU A 504 -21.09 29.04 8.26
CA LEU A 504 -21.47 30.30 7.61
C LEU A 504 -21.30 30.25 6.08
N PHE A 505 -20.29 29.51 5.59
CA PHE A 505 -20.10 29.30 4.14
C PHE A 505 -21.17 28.38 3.55
N GLU A 506 -21.62 27.36 4.29
CA GLU A 506 -22.68 26.46 3.84
C GLU A 506 -24.07 27.12 3.93
N SER A 507 -24.33 27.93 4.96
CA SER A 507 -25.56 28.71 5.07
C SER A 507 -25.64 29.76 3.96
N ALA A 508 -24.54 30.43 3.60
CA ALA A 508 -24.48 31.33 2.45
C ALA A 508 -24.72 30.62 1.10
N TYR A 509 -24.25 29.37 0.93
CA TYR A 509 -24.48 28.57 -0.29
C TYR A 509 -25.91 27.98 -0.35
N MET A 510 -26.50 27.62 0.79
CA MET A 510 -27.90 27.14 0.89
C MET A 510 -28.94 28.26 0.73
N VAL A 511 -28.59 29.50 1.07
CA VAL A 511 -29.45 30.68 0.85
C VAL A 511 -29.77 30.93 -0.63
N ASN A 512 -28.98 30.39 -1.56
CA ASN A 512 -29.24 30.51 -3.01
C ASN A 512 -30.12 29.40 -3.61
N ILE A 513 -30.59 28.39 -2.86
CA ILE A 513 -31.37 27.26 -3.43
C ILE A 513 -32.76 27.03 -2.82
N VAL A 514 -33.14 27.54 -1.64
CA VAL A 514 -34.54 27.36 -1.16
C VAL A 514 -35.09 28.61 -0.48
N SER A 515 -36.16 29.13 -1.09
CA SER A 515 -37.06 30.10 -0.49
C SER A 515 -37.90 29.44 0.62
N VAL A 516 -38.05 30.16 1.73
CA VAL A 516 -39.13 30.06 2.74
C VAL A 516 -39.00 29.07 3.92
N VAL A 517 -38.03 28.15 4.02
CA VAL A 517 -37.95 27.25 5.21
C VAL A 517 -36.55 27.17 5.82
N ASP A 518 -36.24 28.11 6.72
CA ASP A 518 -35.58 27.88 8.02
C ASP A 518 -35.18 29.22 8.67
N ARG A 519 -36.15 29.94 9.27
CA ARG A 519 -35.84 31.07 10.16
C ARG A 519 -35.10 30.60 11.41
N ASP A 520 -35.37 29.38 11.87
CA ASP A 520 -34.85 28.87 13.14
C ASP A 520 -33.36 28.45 13.06
N TYR A 521 -32.89 28.03 11.88
CA TYR A 521 -31.46 27.78 11.62
C TYR A 521 -30.64 29.07 11.67
N PHE A 522 -31.15 30.14 11.07
CA PHE A 522 -30.53 31.47 11.13
C PHE A 522 -30.47 32.02 12.55
N TYR A 523 -31.53 31.83 13.36
CA TYR A 523 -31.53 32.29 14.76
C TYR A 523 -30.61 31.48 15.68
N MET A 524 -30.43 30.17 15.45
CA MET A 524 -29.43 29.38 16.19
C MET A 524 -27.99 29.75 15.79
N GLU A 525 -27.70 29.93 14.50
CA GLU A 525 -26.39 30.42 14.01
C GLU A 525 -26.08 31.82 14.56
N LEU A 526 -27.08 32.72 14.60
CA LEU A 526 -26.93 34.05 15.18
C LEU A 526 -26.73 33.99 16.70
N ALA A 527 -27.35 33.04 17.40
CA ALA A 527 -27.21 32.86 18.85
C ALA A 527 -25.82 32.31 19.21
N VAL A 528 -25.30 31.33 18.46
CA VAL A 528 -23.94 30.79 18.67
C VAL A 528 -22.88 31.81 18.25
N GLY A 529 -23.06 32.49 17.11
CA GLY A 529 -22.19 33.59 16.69
C GLY A 529 -22.18 34.77 17.67
N ARG A 530 -23.33 35.09 18.30
CA ARG A 530 -23.43 36.11 19.35
C ARG A 530 -23.03 35.66 20.75
N ALA A 531 -22.89 34.36 21.02
CA ALA A 531 -22.36 33.87 22.29
C ALA A 531 -20.82 33.78 22.27
N VAL A 532 -20.25 33.41 21.12
CA VAL A 532 -18.79 33.29 20.94
C VAL A 532 -18.14 34.66 20.71
N SER A 533 -18.81 35.60 20.02
CA SER A 533 -18.27 36.93 19.73
C SER A 533 -17.97 37.79 20.98
N PRO A 534 -18.85 37.89 22.00
CA PRO A 534 -18.54 38.62 23.23
C PRO A 534 -17.44 37.96 24.03
N LEU A 535 -17.36 36.62 24.09
CA LEU A 535 -16.31 35.92 24.85
C LEU A 535 -14.92 36.11 24.21
N VAL A 536 -14.86 36.05 22.87
CA VAL A 536 -13.65 36.36 22.08
C VAL A 536 -13.27 37.84 22.23
N THR A 537 -14.25 38.74 22.20
CA THR A 537 -14.00 40.19 22.36
C THR A 537 -13.58 40.55 23.78
N LEU A 538 -14.11 39.87 24.81
CA LEU A 538 -13.79 40.08 26.22
C LEU A 538 -12.42 39.49 26.60
N MET A 539 -11.95 38.46 25.89
CA MET A 539 -10.57 37.96 26.02
C MET A 539 -9.58 38.77 25.18
N ALA A 540 -10.00 39.36 24.06
CA ALA A 540 -9.17 40.23 23.23
C ALA A 540 -9.01 41.65 23.83
N SER A 541 -9.92 42.08 24.70
CA SER A 541 -9.83 43.38 25.40
C SER A 541 -9.07 43.34 26.74
N ASN A 542 -8.59 42.17 27.16
CA ASN A 542 -7.78 41.98 28.38
C ASN A 542 -6.36 41.43 28.10
N VAL A 543 -5.86 41.63 26.88
CA VAL A 543 -4.42 41.60 26.53
C VAL A 543 -4.03 43.02 26.16
#